data_AF-F2PZ18-F1
#
_entry.id   AF-F2PZ18-F1
#
_cell.length_a   1.000
_cell.length_b   1.000
_cell.length_c   1.000
_cell.angle_alpha   90.00
_cell.angle_beta   90.00
_cell.angle_gamma   90.00
#
_symmetry.space_group_name_H-M   'P 1'
#
loop_
_entity.id
_entity.type
_entity.pdbx_description
1 polymer ?
#
loop_
_entity_poly.entity_id
_entity_poly.type
_entity_poly.pdbx_seq_one_letter_code
_entity_poly.pdbx_strand_id
1 'polypeptide(L)'
;MQLLSLAIVTLCAFAASVSAQSPKLYTLITSKQYGLNLTHNSDTGAIEFERGSFYRHWTDHPVTQGAHNWHCFRGRQKYELDIIYWVRFQNYVAGQSATAPRTYGYPPSLFDIETDGDVSYLISLESQNPGERLAWTIERNNATGNGELKLQPYKRLPSQQFIITQEPGDDEFPLRIQ
;
A
#
# COMPACT_ATOMS: atom_id res chain seq x y z
N MET A 1 8.06 44.96 -31.75
CA MET A 1 7.83 43.50 -31.89
C MET A 1 8.41 42.67 -30.74
N GLN A 2 9.51 43.05 -30.07
CA GLN A 2 10.12 42.27 -28.98
C GLN A 2 9.32 42.19 -27.67
N LEU A 3 8.51 43.20 -27.34
CA LEU A 3 7.70 43.22 -26.10
C LEU A 3 6.53 42.21 -26.11
N LEU A 4 5.95 41.96 -27.30
CA LEU A 4 4.90 40.95 -27.49
C LEU A 4 5.45 39.52 -27.32
N SER A 5 6.68 39.27 -27.75
CA SER A 5 7.35 37.97 -27.61
C SER A 5 7.66 37.62 -26.16
N LEU A 6 8.08 38.60 -25.35
CA LEU A 6 8.34 38.38 -23.91
C LEU A 6 7.06 38.02 -23.13
N ALA A 7 5.95 38.71 -23.43
CA ALA A 7 4.67 38.48 -22.77
C ALA A 7 4.09 37.08 -23.08
N ILE A 8 4.27 36.60 -24.32
CA ILE A 8 3.81 35.26 -24.72
C ILE A 8 4.66 34.17 -24.03
N VAL A 9 5.98 34.36 -23.95
CA VAL A 9 6.89 33.40 -23.31
C VAL A 9 6.63 33.28 -21.80
N THR A 10 6.33 34.40 -21.11
CA THR A 10 5.98 34.36 -19.68
C THR A 10 4.62 33.75 -19.41
N LEU A 11 3.62 33.97 -20.28
CA LEU A 11 2.30 33.31 -20.20
C LEU A 11 2.41 31.80 -20.44
N CYS A 12 3.22 31.35 -21.40
CA CYS A 12 3.46 29.92 -21.64
C CYS A 12 4.20 29.25 -20.48
N ALA A 13 5.18 29.94 -19.86
CA ALA A 13 5.89 29.43 -18.69
C ALA A 13 4.98 29.31 -17.46
N PHE A 14 4.08 30.28 -17.24
CA PHE A 14 3.07 30.20 -16.19
C PHE A 14 2.03 29.11 -16.43
N ALA A 15 1.56 28.94 -17.68
CA ALA A 15 0.63 27.86 -18.03
C ALA A 15 1.26 26.47 -17.83
N ALA A 16 2.54 26.31 -18.18
CA ALA A 16 3.28 25.07 -17.95
C ALA A 16 3.52 24.79 -16.45
N SER A 17 3.72 25.82 -15.63
CA SER A 17 3.86 25.65 -14.18
C SER A 17 2.53 25.37 -13.47
N VAL A 18 1.41 25.86 -14.02
CA VAL A 18 0.05 25.60 -13.47
C VAL A 18 -0.47 24.23 -13.91
N SER A 19 -0.03 23.70 -15.05
CA SER A 19 -0.44 22.35 -15.52
C SER A 19 0.46 21.21 -15.03
N ALA A 20 1.60 21.50 -14.40
CA ALA A 20 2.49 20.48 -13.83
C ALA A 20 2.01 20.12 -12.41
N GLN A 21 0.82 19.56 -12.29
CA GLN A 21 0.41 18.93 -11.05
C GLN A 21 1.35 17.74 -10.80
N SER A 22 2.10 17.77 -9.70
CA SER A 22 3.00 16.67 -9.35
C SER A 22 2.26 15.35 -9.43
N PRO A 23 2.85 14.31 -10.07
CA PRO A 23 2.16 13.04 -10.22
C PRO A 23 1.81 12.49 -8.84
N LYS A 24 0.62 11.91 -8.72
CA LYS A 24 0.19 11.28 -7.48
C LYS A 24 1.12 10.10 -7.22
N LEU A 25 1.64 10.00 -6.00
CA LEU A 25 2.54 8.93 -5.59
C LEU A 25 1.74 7.84 -4.88
N TYR A 26 1.96 6.59 -5.29
CA TYR A 26 1.42 5.41 -4.64
C TYR A 26 2.53 4.61 -3.98
N THR A 27 2.20 4.04 -2.84
CA THR A 27 3.06 3.11 -2.10
C THR A 27 3.00 1.73 -2.74
N LEU A 28 4.17 1.16 -3.01
CA LEU A 28 4.35 -0.25 -3.34
C LEU A 28 4.99 -0.95 -2.14
N ILE A 29 4.41 -2.09 -1.76
CA ILE A 29 4.94 -2.95 -0.70
C ILE A 29 5.31 -4.27 -1.34
N THR A 30 6.60 -4.56 -1.41
CA THR A 30 7.13 -5.74 -2.10
C THR A 30 7.77 -6.69 -1.10
N SER A 31 7.43 -7.97 -1.15
CA SER A 31 8.14 -8.99 -0.37
C SER A 31 9.61 -9.07 -0.79
N LYS A 32 10.53 -8.91 0.16
CA LYS A 32 11.98 -8.92 -0.14
C LYS A 32 12.42 -10.28 -0.69
N GLN A 33 11.93 -11.35 -0.10
CA GLN A 33 12.32 -12.72 -0.43
C GLN A 33 11.86 -13.15 -1.84
N TYR A 34 10.67 -12.70 -2.28
CA TYR A 34 10.04 -13.25 -3.49
C TYR A 34 9.83 -12.22 -4.61
N GLY A 35 10.01 -10.92 -4.34
CA GLY A 35 9.77 -9.86 -5.32
C GLY A 35 8.29 -9.73 -5.72
N LEU A 36 7.37 -10.22 -4.89
CA LEU A 36 5.92 -10.13 -5.12
C LEU A 36 5.36 -8.87 -4.45
N ASN A 37 4.39 -8.21 -5.09
CA ASN A 37 3.79 -6.97 -4.60
C ASN A 37 2.49 -7.26 -3.85
N LEU A 38 2.30 -6.55 -2.73
CA LEU A 38 1.04 -6.53 -2.00
C LEU A 38 -0.07 -6.05 -2.92
N THR A 39 -1.12 -6.84 -3.05
CA THR A 39 -2.16 -6.70 -4.04
C THR A 39 -3.51 -6.95 -3.39
N HIS A 40 -4.49 -6.12 -3.72
CA HIS A 40 -5.88 -6.37 -3.39
C HIS A 40 -6.53 -7.22 -4.48
N ASN A 41 -7.00 -8.41 -4.13
CA ASN A 41 -7.81 -9.22 -5.01
C ASN A 41 -9.24 -8.71 -4.97
N SER A 42 -9.68 -8.05 -6.05
CA SER A 42 -11.03 -7.45 -6.09
C SER A 42 -12.13 -8.51 -6.01
N ASP A 43 -11.89 -9.72 -6.49
CA ASP A 43 -12.94 -10.73 -6.63
C ASP A 43 -13.21 -11.44 -5.30
N THR A 44 -12.15 -11.70 -4.52
CA THR A 44 -12.24 -12.38 -3.21
C THR A 44 -12.21 -11.42 -2.03
N GLY A 45 -11.71 -10.20 -2.21
CA GLY A 45 -11.42 -9.26 -1.13
C GLY A 45 -10.18 -9.64 -0.31
N ALA A 46 -9.42 -10.65 -0.72
CA ALA A 46 -8.17 -11.03 -0.08
C ALA A 46 -7.07 -10.00 -0.33
N ILE A 47 -6.18 -9.83 0.66
CA ILE A 47 -4.93 -9.11 0.45
C ILE A 47 -3.81 -10.14 0.33
N GLU A 48 -3.20 -10.17 -0.84
CA GLU A 48 -2.21 -11.18 -1.21
C GLU A 48 -0.99 -10.55 -1.86
N PHE A 49 -0.04 -11.37 -2.28
CA PHE A 49 1.20 -10.99 -2.92
C PHE A 49 1.28 -11.65 -4.28
N GLU A 50 1.31 -10.83 -5.33
CA GLU A 50 1.28 -11.29 -6.72
C GLU A 50 2.38 -10.63 -7.55
N ARG A 51 2.65 -11.23 -8.71
CA ARG A 51 3.53 -10.64 -9.71
C ARG A 51 2.74 -9.72 -10.64
N GLY A 52 3.03 -8.43 -10.62
CA GLY A 52 2.61 -7.50 -11.67
C GLY A 52 1.13 -7.10 -11.69
N SER A 53 0.40 -7.22 -10.57
CA SER A 53 -1.00 -6.77 -10.52
C SER A 53 -1.14 -5.24 -10.66
N PHE A 54 -2.24 -4.79 -11.28
CA PHE A 54 -2.61 -3.37 -11.32
C PHE A 54 -3.17 -2.88 -9.99
N TYR A 55 -3.69 -3.80 -9.16
CA TYR A 55 -4.22 -3.55 -7.82
C TYR A 55 -3.12 -3.55 -6.74
N ARG A 56 -1.86 -3.37 -7.14
CA ARG A 56 -0.67 -3.30 -6.26
C ARG A 56 -0.45 -1.94 -5.60
N HIS A 57 -1.20 -0.92 -6.01
CA HIS A 57 -0.99 0.46 -5.60
C HIS A 57 -1.76 0.74 -4.32
N TRP A 58 -1.03 1.20 -3.30
CA TRP A 58 -1.56 1.58 -2.00
C TRP A 58 -1.30 3.07 -1.75
N THR A 59 -2.01 3.66 -0.80
CA THR A 59 -1.65 4.93 -0.19
C THR A 59 -1.30 4.67 1.27
N ASP A 60 -0.10 5.07 1.65
CA ASP A 60 0.34 5.10 3.04
C ASP A 60 -0.30 6.28 3.79
N HIS A 61 -0.87 6.00 4.95
CA HIS A 61 -1.47 6.98 5.85
C HIS A 61 -0.74 6.94 7.20
N PRO A 62 0.24 7.84 7.43
CA PRO A 62 0.87 7.97 8.73
C PRO A 62 -0.15 8.47 9.76
N VAL A 63 -0.20 7.79 10.91
CA VAL A 63 -1.20 8.02 11.97
C VAL A 63 -0.70 9.01 13.02
N THR A 64 0.61 9.08 13.23
CA THR A 64 1.22 10.04 14.17
C THR A 64 2.33 10.81 13.49
N GLN A 65 2.54 12.07 13.91
CA GLN A 65 3.70 12.85 13.51
C GLN A 65 4.80 12.71 14.57
N GLY A 66 5.73 11.79 14.37
CA GLY A 66 7.05 11.81 15.01
C GLY A 66 7.30 10.81 16.14
N ALA A 67 6.42 10.71 17.14
CA ALA A 67 6.70 9.87 18.32
C ALA A 67 6.70 8.37 18.00
N HIS A 68 5.87 7.95 17.04
CA HIS A 68 5.74 6.57 16.63
C HIS A 68 5.66 6.46 15.10
N ASN A 69 6.25 5.41 14.55
CA ASN A 69 6.20 5.15 13.12
C ASN A 69 4.96 4.31 12.79
N TRP A 70 3.78 4.85 13.08
CA TRP A 70 2.50 4.16 12.95
C TRP A 70 1.81 4.51 11.64
N HIS A 71 1.38 3.49 10.91
CA HIS A 71 0.84 3.60 9.56
C HIS A 71 -0.38 2.71 9.38
N CYS A 72 -1.20 3.08 8.40
CA CYS A 72 -2.17 2.20 7.80
C CYS A 72 -2.17 2.35 6.28
N PHE A 73 -2.62 1.29 5.59
CA PHE A 73 -2.52 1.22 4.13
C PHE A 73 -3.90 1.08 3.50
N ARG A 74 -4.18 1.96 2.55
CA ARG A 74 -5.43 1.99 1.79
C ARG A 74 -5.16 1.63 0.34
N GLY A 75 -5.99 0.78 -0.26
CA GLY A 75 -5.91 0.47 -1.68
C GLY A 75 -6.21 1.72 -2.50
N ARG A 76 -5.55 1.85 -3.66
CA ARG A 76 -5.90 2.85 -4.68
C ARG A 76 -7.39 2.75 -5.03
N GLN A 77 -8.07 3.89 -5.06
CA GLN A 77 -9.53 3.96 -5.23
C GLN A 77 -9.87 4.74 -6.51
N LYS A 78 -10.87 4.25 -7.26
CA LYS A 78 -11.56 5.06 -8.26
C LYS A 78 -12.61 5.90 -7.53
N TYR A 79 -12.53 7.24 -7.64
CA TYR A 79 -13.36 8.20 -6.90
C TYR A 79 -14.88 7.96 -7.00
N GLU A 80 -15.36 7.30 -8.06
CA GLU A 80 -16.80 7.14 -8.32
C GLU A 80 -17.55 6.21 -7.35
N LEU A 81 -16.85 5.36 -6.60
CA LEU A 81 -17.51 4.28 -5.84
C LEU A 81 -17.57 4.49 -4.32
N ASP A 82 -16.95 5.52 -3.75
CA ASP A 82 -16.82 5.81 -2.30
C ASP A 82 -16.45 4.62 -1.36
N ILE A 83 -16.11 3.44 -1.90
CA ILE A 83 -15.67 2.28 -1.14
C ILE A 83 -14.19 2.40 -0.81
N ILE A 84 -13.88 2.37 0.48
CA ILE A 84 -12.50 2.43 1.00
C ILE A 84 -12.00 1.03 1.33
N TYR A 85 -10.91 0.62 0.70
CA TYR A 85 -10.27 -0.68 0.93
C TYR A 85 -9.05 -0.53 1.84
N TRP A 86 -9.22 -0.75 3.15
CA TRP A 86 -8.10 -0.79 4.08
C TRP A 86 -7.52 -2.21 4.16
N VAL A 87 -6.20 -2.34 4.31
CA VAL A 87 -5.62 -3.61 4.76
C VAL A 87 -6.10 -3.91 6.17
N ARG A 88 -6.71 -5.08 6.37
CA ARG A 88 -7.30 -5.49 7.64
C ARG A 88 -7.01 -6.93 7.99
N PHE A 89 -6.95 -7.20 9.29
CA PHE A 89 -7.07 -8.54 9.85
C PHE A 89 -8.34 -8.60 10.70
N GLN A 90 -9.22 -9.58 10.44
CA GLN A 90 -10.50 -9.68 11.16
C GLN A 90 -10.29 -9.95 12.65
N ASN A 91 -9.30 -10.79 12.96
CA ASN A 91 -8.87 -11.13 14.30
C ASN A 91 -7.35 -10.94 14.38
N TYR A 92 -6.86 -10.22 15.38
CA TYR A 92 -5.42 -9.93 15.50
C TYR A 92 -4.70 -11.07 16.24
N VAL A 93 -4.71 -12.24 15.60
CA VAL A 93 -4.12 -13.50 16.10
C VAL A 93 -3.17 -14.11 15.07
N ALA A 94 -2.21 -14.92 15.52
CA ALA A 94 -1.30 -15.62 14.63
C ALA A 94 -2.06 -16.54 13.64
N GLY A 95 -1.60 -16.55 12.39
CA GLY A 95 -2.21 -17.28 11.28
C GLY A 95 -3.39 -16.57 10.62
N GLN A 96 -3.86 -15.42 11.12
CA GLN A 96 -4.96 -14.70 10.47
C GLN A 96 -4.51 -14.08 9.15
N SER A 97 -5.30 -14.32 8.10
CA SER A 97 -5.13 -13.72 6.77
C SER A 97 -5.71 -12.31 6.68
N ALA A 98 -5.06 -11.49 5.86
CA ALA A 98 -5.48 -10.13 5.57
C ALA A 98 -6.59 -10.08 4.52
N THR A 99 -7.53 -9.14 4.71
CA THR A 99 -8.64 -8.86 3.79
C THR A 99 -8.86 -7.35 3.66
N ALA A 100 -9.62 -6.95 2.65
CA ALA A 100 -10.18 -5.60 2.52
C ALA A 100 -11.71 -5.71 2.44
N PRO A 101 -12.41 -5.73 3.59
CA PRO A 101 -13.85 -5.90 3.60
C PRO A 101 -14.55 -4.76 2.85
N ARG A 102 -15.52 -5.11 1.98
CA ARG A 102 -16.32 -4.19 1.15
C ARG A 102 -17.37 -3.38 1.94
N THR A 103 -17.24 -3.29 3.25
CA THR A 103 -18.25 -2.69 4.11
C THR A 103 -17.84 -1.28 4.50
N TYR A 104 -18.76 -0.33 4.34
CA TYR A 104 -18.58 1.06 4.77
C TYR A 104 -18.19 1.13 6.26
N GLY A 105 -17.19 1.95 6.57
CA GLY A 105 -16.88 2.34 7.95
C GLY A 105 -16.02 1.37 8.76
N TYR A 106 -15.40 0.36 8.16
CA TYR A 106 -14.38 -0.42 8.89
C TYR A 106 -13.14 0.45 9.15
N PRO A 107 -12.67 0.54 10.41
CA PRO A 107 -11.43 1.26 10.72
C PRO A 107 -10.24 0.57 10.05
N PRO A 108 -9.14 1.26 9.75
CA PRO A 108 -7.91 0.63 9.26
C PRO A 108 -7.25 -0.26 10.31
N SER A 109 -6.46 -1.27 9.89
CA SER A 109 -5.49 -1.88 10.81
C SER A 109 -4.26 -0.98 10.94
N LEU A 110 -3.73 -0.87 12.15
CA LEU A 110 -2.57 -0.03 12.46
C LEU A 110 -1.32 -0.86 12.65
N PHE A 111 -0.22 -0.37 12.06
CA PHE A 111 1.06 -1.04 12.07
C PHE A 111 2.17 -0.10 12.51
N ASP A 112 3.04 -0.56 13.39
CA ASP A 112 4.35 0.04 13.61
C ASP A 112 5.31 -0.45 12.52
N ILE A 113 5.99 0.49 11.86
CA ILE A 113 6.98 0.17 10.83
C ILE A 113 8.38 0.27 11.42
N GLU A 114 9.01 -0.89 11.59
CA GLU A 114 10.40 -1.00 12.01
C GLU A 114 11.28 -1.17 10.76
N THR A 115 12.32 -0.35 10.59
CA THR A 115 13.20 -0.39 9.40
C THR A 115 14.61 -0.84 9.80
N ASP A 116 15.19 -1.74 9.00
CA ASP A 116 16.56 -2.24 9.14
C ASP A 116 17.22 -2.25 7.75
N GLY A 117 18.08 -1.25 7.49
CA GLY A 117 18.64 -1.05 6.15
C GLY A 117 17.55 -0.73 5.11
N ASP A 118 17.44 -1.57 4.08
CA ASP A 118 16.47 -1.43 2.99
C ASP A 118 15.18 -2.25 3.19
N VAL A 119 15.05 -2.95 4.31
CA VAL A 119 13.85 -3.73 4.64
C VAL A 119 13.06 -3.09 5.77
N SER A 120 11.75 -3.24 5.68
CA SER A 120 10.77 -2.83 6.66
C SER A 120 10.00 -4.04 7.19
N TYR A 121 9.68 -4.00 8.47
CA TYR A 121 8.83 -4.95 9.17
C TYR A 121 7.57 -4.23 9.63
N LEU A 122 6.39 -4.78 9.30
CA LEU A 122 5.11 -4.20 9.66
C LEU A 122 4.52 -4.98 10.84
N ILE A 123 4.57 -4.40 12.03
CA ILE A 123 4.15 -5.02 13.29
C ILE A 123 2.77 -4.50 13.67
N SER A 124 1.80 -5.39 13.89
CA SER A 124 0.45 -5.02 14.31
C SER A 124 0.46 -4.39 15.71
N LEU A 125 -0.27 -3.29 15.85
CA LEU A 125 -0.53 -2.61 17.11
C LEU A 125 -1.77 -3.14 17.85
N GLU A 126 -2.48 -4.09 17.25
CA GLU A 126 -3.82 -4.51 17.67
C GLU A 126 -3.85 -5.97 18.17
N SER A 127 -2.69 -6.58 18.43
CA SER A 127 -2.65 -7.92 19.04
C SER A 127 -3.43 -7.94 20.36
N GLN A 128 -4.24 -8.98 20.53
CA GLN A 128 -5.10 -9.14 21.69
C GLN A 128 -4.36 -9.68 22.92
N ASN A 129 -3.20 -10.32 22.72
CA ASN A 129 -2.44 -10.94 23.79
C ASN A 129 -1.34 -9.99 24.31
N PRO A 130 -1.33 -9.63 25.61
CA PRO A 130 -0.30 -8.76 26.17
C PRO A 130 1.12 -9.31 25.93
N GLY A 131 2.00 -8.47 25.38
CA GLY A 131 3.40 -8.82 25.09
C GLY A 131 3.61 -9.62 23.80
N GLU A 132 2.54 -10.05 23.12
CA GLU A 132 2.66 -10.66 21.80
C GLU A 132 2.87 -9.58 20.73
N ARG A 133 3.91 -9.74 19.91
CA ARG A 133 4.14 -8.93 18.72
C ARG A 133 3.85 -9.79 17.51
N LEU A 134 2.83 -9.42 16.74
CA LEU A 134 2.49 -10.06 15.47
C LEU A 134 2.94 -9.16 14.32
N ALA A 135 3.55 -9.73 13.29
CA ALA A 135 4.00 -9.00 12.12
C ALA A 135 3.43 -9.60 10.84
N TRP A 136 3.32 -8.74 9.83
CA TRP A 136 3.05 -9.17 8.46
C TRP A 136 4.05 -10.23 8.03
N THR A 137 3.52 -11.31 7.48
CA THR A 137 4.29 -12.46 7.02
C THR A 137 3.67 -12.95 5.73
N ILE A 138 4.50 -13.11 4.69
CA ILE A 138 4.08 -13.73 3.44
C ILE A 138 4.20 -15.25 3.55
N GLU A 139 3.11 -15.96 3.24
CA GLU A 139 3.08 -17.42 3.11
C GLU A 139 2.83 -17.80 1.66
N ARG A 140 3.80 -18.44 1.01
CA ARG A 140 3.72 -18.81 -0.41
C ARG A 140 2.72 -19.94 -0.64
N ASN A 141 1.84 -19.74 -1.62
CA ASN A 141 1.07 -20.81 -2.23
C ASN A 141 1.89 -21.41 -3.39
N ASN A 142 2.36 -22.64 -3.22
CA ASN A 142 3.18 -23.32 -4.21
C ASN A 142 2.43 -23.67 -5.50
N ALA A 143 1.09 -23.76 -5.46
CA ALA A 143 0.28 -24.07 -6.64
C ALA A 143 0.12 -22.87 -7.58
N THR A 144 -0.04 -21.67 -7.04
CA THR A 144 -0.27 -20.44 -7.83
C THR A 144 0.98 -19.59 -8.00
N GLY A 145 1.97 -19.74 -7.13
CA GLY A 145 3.10 -18.82 -7.04
C GLY A 145 2.75 -17.46 -6.41
N ASN A 146 1.52 -17.26 -5.96
CA ASN A 146 1.16 -16.10 -5.14
C ASN A 146 1.54 -16.35 -3.68
N GLY A 147 1.49 -15.30 -2.86
CA GLY A 147 1.64 -15.41 -1.41
C GLY A 147 0.44 -14.81 -0.68
N GLU A 148 0.03 -15.42 0.41
CA GLU A 148 -0.99 -14.88 1.30
C GLU A 148 -0.33 -13.97 2.34
N LEU A 149 -0.94 -12.82 2.66
CA LEU A 149 -0.51 -11.99 3.77
C LEU A 149 -1.17 -12.47 5.07
N LYS A 150 -0.36 -12.85 6.07
CA LYS A 150 -0.82 -13.23 7.41
C LYS A 150 -0.14 -12.49 8.52
N LEU A 151 -0.75 -12.51 9.70
CA LEU A 151 -0.06 -12.21 10.96
C LEU A 151 0.66 -13.46 11.48
N GLN A 152 1.93 -13.33 11.84
CA GLN A 152 2.68 -14.36 12.57
C GLN A 152 3.53 -13.72 13.66
N PRO A 153 3.98 -14.48 14.68
CA PRO A 153 4.89 -13.97 15.69
C PRO A 153 6.10 -13.26 15.07
N TYR A 154 6.37 -12.04 15.53
CA TYR A 154 7.45 -11.21 15.02
C TYR A 154 8.81 -11.80 15.41
N LYS A 155 9.57 -12.25 14.41
CA LYS A 155 10.87 -12.92 14.57
C LYS A 155 11.92 -12.43 13.56
N ARG A 156 11.65 -11.33 12.85
CA ARG A 156 12.48 -10.77 11.77
C ARG A 156 12.85 -11.79 10.68
N LEU A 157 11.94 -12.72 10.37
CA LEU A 157 12.17 -13.76 9.36
C LEU A 157 12.26 -13.15 7.95
N PRO A 158 12.90 -13.82 6.97
CA PRO A 158 12.89 -13.36 5.57
C PRO A 158 11.48 -13.17 4.99
N SER A 159 10.51 -13.98 5.43
CA SER A 159 9.10 -13.85 5.05
C SER A 159 8.39 -12.65 5.71
N GLN A 160 9.06 -11.92 6.60
CA GLN A 160 8.58 -10.70 7.27
C GLN A 160 9.27 -9.44 6.76
N GLN A 161 10.17 -9.57 5.78
CA GLN A 161 10.91 -8.46 5.20
C GLN A 161 10.19 -7.92 3.96
N PHE A 162 9.89 -6.62 3.98
CA PHE A 162 9.25 -5.93 2.88
C PHE A 162 10.08 -4.72 2.45
N ILE A 163 10.09 -4.44 1.15
CA ILE A 163 10.59 -3.19 0.59
C ILE A 163 9.38 -2.28 0.38
N ILE A 164 9.45 -1.05 0.89
CA ILE A 164 8.42 -0.04 0.70
C ILE A 164 8.98 1.07 -0.18
N THR A 165 8.36 1.30 -1.34
CA THR A 165 8.78 2.32 -2.31
C THR A 165 7.59 3.12 -2.81
N GLN A 166 7.85 4.19 -3.56
CA GLN A 166 6.82 5.00 -4.20
C GLN A 166 6.92 4.91 -5.72
N GLU A 167 5.78 4.79 -6.40
CA GLU A 167 5.64 4.81 -7.86
C GLU A 167 4.67 5.93 -8.27
N PRO A 168 4.99 6.77 -9.28
CA PRO A 168 4.03 7.69 -9.87
C PRO A 168 2.85 6.96 -10.49
N GLY A 169 1.65 7.51 -10.34
CA GLY A 169 0.45 7.03 -11.01
C GLY A 169 -0.66 8.07 -11.08
N ASP A 170 -1.80 7.67 -11.64
CA ASP A 170 -3.07 8.42 -11.66
C ASP A 170 -4.15 7.64 -10.91
N ASP A 171 -5.43 8.04 -10.95
CA ASP A 171 -6.56 7.22 -10.43
C ASP A 171 -7.29 6.44 -11.53
N GLU A 172 -6.74 6.40 -12.75
CA GLU A 172 -7.28 5.65 -13.89
C GLU A 172 -6.82 4.19 -13.87
N PHE A 173 -7.77 3.27 -13.66
CA PHE A 173 -7.47 1.86 -13.88
C PHE A 173 -7.28 1.62 -15.38
N PRO A 174 -6.29 0.79 -15.80
CA PRO A 174 -6.20 0.41 -17.19
C PRO A 174 -7.53 -0.20 -17.63
N LEU A 175 -8.00 0.24 -18.80
CA LEU A 175 -9.22 -0.29 -19.41
C LEU A 175 -9.10 -1.81 -19.45
N ARG A 176 -10.05 -2.53 -18.85
CA ARG A 176 -10.20 -3.97 -19.09
C ARG A 176 -10.45 -4.12 -20.59
N ILE A 177 -9.43 -4.53 -21.34
CA ILE A 177 -9.64 -5.01 -22.70
C ILE A 177 -10.41 -6.33 -22.52
N GLN A 178 -11.70 -6.30 -22.88
CA GLN A 178 -12.55 -7.49 -22.95
C GLN A 178 -12.15 -8.36 -24.14
#